data_AF-A0A2E3MHB9-F1
#
_entry.id   AF-A0A2E3MHB9-F1
#
_cell.length_a   1.000
_cell.length_b   1.000
_cell.length_c   1.000
_cell.angle_alpha   90.00
_cell.angle_beta   90.00
_cell.angle_gamma   90.00
#
_symmetry.space_group_name_H-M   'P 1'
#
loop_
_entity.id
_entity.type
_entity.pdbx_description
1 polymer ?
#
loop_
_entity_poly.entity_id
_entity_poly.type
_entity_poly.pdbx_seq_one_letter_code
_entity_poly.pdbx_strand_id
1 'polypeptide(L)'
;MDRTMLDRQKICGLGLAVIETEGRVIQDLASRIDDNFAHACEILMACEGRIVVIGMGKSGHIGGKIAATLASTGSPAFFVHPGEASHGDLGMITRKDVVIALSNSGKTPEILTILPLIKRLNVPFIALTGNPRSELSRAATVNIDISVEQEACPLGLAPTSSTTAALVMGDALAIALLEARGFTAEDFALSHPGGSLGRRLLLKVDDVMRTGERVPTVKNTASIRDALIEMTLKGLGMTSITDDEHKLLGIYTDGDLRRTLDKDLDLHNTRISEVMTASCKTIQTGILAAEALQIMESFKITSLMIIDDNNTIIGAVHMHDLLSAGVM
;
A
#
# COMPACT_ATOMS: atom_id res chain seq x y z
N MET A 1 -44.66 16.33 23.03
CA MET A 1 -43.42 15.55 23.23
C MET A 1 -42.29 16.35 22.64
N ASP A 2 -41.68 17.19 23.47
CA ASP A 2 -40.68 18.15 23.04
C ASP A 2 -39.34 17.41 22.91
N ARG A 3 -38.88 17.21 21.67
CA ARG A 3 -37.51 16.76 21.40
C ARG A 3 -36.61 17.92 21.79
N THR A 4 -36.21 17.94 23.06
CA THR A 4 -35.22 18.86 23.61
C THR A 4 -34.07 18.93 22.62
N MET A 5 -33.77 20.13 22.10
CA MET A 5 -32.58 20.36 21.29
C MET A 5 -31.40 19.79 22.07
N LEU A 6 -30.79 18.70 21.59
CA LEU A 6 -29.60 18.17 22.25
C LEU A 6 -28.57 19.30 22.28
N ASP A 7 -28.10 19.63 23.48
CA ASP A 7 -27.02 20.56 23.67
C ASP A 7 -25.79 20.05 22.88
N ARG A 8 -25.42 20.80 21.84
CA ARG A 8 -24.32 20.45 20.95
C ARG A 8 -23.01 20.34 21.72
N GLN A 9 -22.80 21.16 22.75
CA GLN A 9 -21.61 21.09 23.60
C GLN A 9 -21.58 19.77 24.37
N LYS A 10 -22.71 19.33 24.91
CA LYS A 10 -22.83 18.04 25.58
C LYS A 10 -22.56 16.87 24.62
N ILE A 11 -23.06 16.89 23.39
CA ILE A 11 -22.76 15.83 22.40
C ILE A 11 -21.25 15.77 22.13
N CYS A 12 -20.62 16.92 21.84
CA CYS A 12 -19.19 16.97 21.58
C CYS A 12 -18.37 16.50 22.79
N GLY A 13 -18.76 16.90 24.00
CA GLY A 13 -18.12 16.44 25.25
C GLY A 13 -18.22 14.93 25.45
N LEU A 14 -19.37 14.31 25.13
CA LEU A 14 -19.51 12.85 25.18
C LEU A 14 -18.62 12.15 24.15
N GLY A 15 -18.50 12.70 22.93
CA GLY A 15 -17.59 12.17 21.92
C GLY A 15 -16.12 12.25 22.33
N LEU A 16 -15.72 13.38 22.92
CA LEU A 16 -14.37 13.56 23.45
C LEU A 16 -14.06 12.56 24.58
N ALA A 17 -15.00 12.35 25.50
CA ALA A 17 -14.82 11.40 26.60
C ALA A 17 -14.60 9.95 26.11
N VAL A 18 -15.23 9.56 24.99
CA VAL A 18 -14.98 8.26 24.34
C VAL A 18 -13.54 8.18 23.83
N ILE A 19 -13.09 9.19 23.08
CA ILE A 19 -11.73 9.24 22.54
C ILE A 19 -10.69 9.20 23.67
N GLU A 20 -10.90 9.96 24.75
CA GLU A 20 -9.99 9.98 25.91
C GLU A 20 -9.95 8.63 26.63
N THR A 21 -11.08 7.94 26.72
CA THR A 21 -11.15 6.61 27.36
C THR A 21 -10.46 5.55 26.51
N GLU A 22 -10.71 5.52 25.22
CA GLU A 22 -10.01 4.59 24.31
C GLU A 22 -8.52 4.93 24.18
N GLY A 23 -8.15 6.21 24.21
CA GLY A 23 -6.75 6.65 24.21
C GLY A 23 -5.96 6.13 25.41
N ARG A 24 -6.55 6.14 26.62
CA ARG A 24 -5.94 5.54 27.81
C ARG A 24 -5.76 4.03 27.67
N VAL A 25 -6.78 3.33 27.18
CA VAL A 25 -6.70 1.88 26.92
C VAL A 25 -5.53 1.53 25.99
N ILE A 26 -5.31 2.32 24.93
CA ILE A 26 -4.19 2.11 24.02
C ILE A 26 -2.83 2.31 24.73
N GLN A 27 -2.73 3.31 25.61
CA GLN A 27 -1.51 3.51 26.40
C GLN A 27 -1.22 2.33 27.33
N ASP A 28 -2.25 1.77 27.96
CA ASP A 28 -2.10 0.65 28.90
C ASP A 28 -1.62 -0.64 28.22
N LEU A 29 -1.95 -0.83 26.93
CA LEU A 29 -1.48 -1.96 26.13
C LEU A 29 0.04 -2.02 25.98
N ALA A 30 0.76 -0.91 26.12
CA ALA A 30 2.22 -0.93 26.05
C ALA A 30 2.83 -1.91 27.06
N SER A 31 2.21 -2.04 28.24
CA SER A 31 2.62 -3.00 29.28
C SER A 31 2.31 -4.47 28.94
N ARG A 32 1.54 -4.72 27.88
CA ARG A 32 1.13 -6.05 27.39
C ARG A 32 1.98 -6.55 26.22
N ILE A 33 2.93 -5.73 25.75
CA ILE A 33 3.98 -6.16 24.82
C ILE A 33 5.09 -6.82 25.65
N ASP A 34 4.89 -8.09 25.97
CA ASP A 34 5.73 -8.90 26.86
C ASP A 34 6.25 -10.17 26.15
N ASP A 35 6.79 -11.13 26.93
CA ASP A 35 7.26 -12.41 26.40
C ASP A 35 6.14 -13.24 25.73
N ASN A 36 4.88 -13.09 26.15
CA ASN A 36 3.77 -13.77 25.47
C ASN A 36 3.54 -13.15 24.09
N PHE A 37 3.63 -11.82 23.97
CA PHE A 37 3.57 -11.17 22.66
C PHE A 37 4.70 -11.67 21.74
N ALA A 38 5.95 -11.71 22.24
CA ALA A 38 7.09 -12.20 21.47
C ALA A 38 6.91 -13.67 21.02
N HIS A 39 6.48 -14.55 21.94
CA HIS A 39 6.23 -15.96 21.63
C HIS A 39 5.08 -16.13 20.63
N ALA A 40 4.02 -15.31 20.71
CA ALA A 40 2.97 -15.31 19.69
C ALA A 40 3.53 -14.93 18.31
N CYS A 41 4.39 -13.92 18.22
CA CYS A 41 5.08 -13.57 16.97
C CYS A 41 5.93 -14.72 16.43
N GLU A 42 6.70 -15.42 17.28
CA GLU A 42 7.50 -16.58 16.89
C GLU A 42 6.64 -17.70 16.28
N ILE A 43 5.51 -18.03 16.93
CA ILE A 43 4.55 -19.02 16.42
C ILE A 43 4.01 -18.59 15.05
N LEU A 44 3.65 -17.31 14.90
CA LEU A 44 3.08 -16.78 13.65
C LEU A 44 4.13 -16.69 12.53
N MET A 45 5.41 -16.44 12.85
CA MET A 45 6.52 -16.48 11.89
C MET A 45 6.79 -17.89 11.40
N ALA A 46 6.69 -18.90 12.28
CA ALA A 46 6.89 -20.31 11.96
C ALA A 46 5.70 -20.98 11.24
N CYS A 47 4.60 -20.24 10.99
CA CYS A 47 3.42 -20.76 10.32
C CYS A 47 3.74 -21.15 8.86
N GLU A 48 3.62 -22.44 8.52
CA GLU A 48 3.82 -22.95 7.15
C GLU A 48 2.56 -22.86 6.26
N GLY A 49 1.40 -22.75 6.89
CA GLY A 49 0.10 -22.64 6.23
C GLY A 49 -0.38 -21.19 6.22
N ARG A 50 -1.51 -20.96 6.87
CA ARG A 50 -2.19 -19.66 6.96
C ARG A 50 -2.55 -19.36 8.41
N ILE A 51 -2.64 -18.08 8.72
CA ILE A 51 -3.15 -17.60 10.00
C ILE A 51 -4.67 -17.50 9.90
N VAL A 52 -5.37 -18.34 10.66
CA VAL A 52 -6.83 -18.36 10.72
C VAL A 52 -7.30 -17.54 11.91
N VAL A 53 -7.97 -16.42 11.63
CA VAL A 53 -8.51 -15.54 12.67
C VAL A 53 -9.98 -15.87 12.92
N ILE A 54 -10.37 -16.05 14.18
CA ILE A 54 -11.75 -16.38 14.56
C ILE A 54 -12.25 -15.44 15.67
N GLY A 55 -13.55 -15.13 15.65
CA GLY A 55 -14.19 -14.28 16.65
C GLY A 55 -15.69 -14.10 16.40
N MET A 56 -16.45 -13.77 17.44
CA MET A 56 -17.90 -13.52 17.34
C MET A 56 -18.24 -12.03 17.48
N GLY A 57 -19.33 -11.61 16.83
CA GLY A 57 -19.86 -10.25 16.95
C GLY A 57 -18.83 -9.17 16.63
N LYS A 58 -18.68 -8.18 17.51
CA LYS A 58 -17.72 -7.08 17.29
C LYS A 58 -16.27 -7.55 17.28
N SER A 59 -15.92 -8.53 18.11
CA SER A 59 -14.60 -9.19 18.04
C SER A 59 -14.39 -9.92 16.72
N GLY A 60 -15.44 -10.47 16.11
CA GLY A 60 -15.39 -11.07 14.77
C GLY A 60 -15.07 -10.03 13.68
N HIS A 61 -15.71 -8.85 13.72
CA HIS A 61 -15.38 -7.78 12.76
C HIS A 61 -13.93 -7.30 12.89
N ILE A 62 -13.45 -7.13 14.12
CA ILE A 62 -12.04 -6.79 14.35
C ILE A 62 -11.13 -7.93 13.88
N GLY A 63 -11.49 -9.19 14.11
CA GLY A 63 -10.77 -10.35 13.59
C GLY A 63 -10.67 -10.34 12.06
N GLY A 64 -11.75 -9.96 11.36
CA GLY A 64 -11.75 -9.75 9.92
C GLY A 64 -10.75 -8.68 9.47
N LYS A 65 -10.70 -7.54 10.17
CA LYS A 65 -9.71 -6.48 9.90
C LYS A 65 -8.29 -7.00 10.13
N ILE A 66 -8.03 -7.65 11.25
CA ILE A 66 -6.70 -8.21 11.59
C ILE A 66 -6.24 -9.20 10.52
N ALA A 67 -7.12 -10.12 10.09
CA ALA A 67 -6.80 -11.06 9.02
C ALA A 67 -6.43 -10.34 7.72
N ALA A 68 -7.20 -9.31 7.34
CA ALA A 68 -6.89 -8.50 6.16
C ALA A 68 -5.54 -7.76 6.29
N THR A 69 -5.25 -7.18 7.46
CA THR A 69 -3.97 -6.51 7.72
C THR A 69 -2.80 -7.49 7.64
N LEU A 70 -2.87 -8.64 8.32
CA LEU A 70 -1.85 -9.69 8.23
C LEU A 70 -1.59 -10.11 6.79
N ALA A 71 -2.66 -10.36 6.01
CA ALA A 71 -2.54 -10.75 4.61
C ALA A 71 -1.87 -9.65 3.75
N SER A 72 -2.25 -8.39 3.98
CA SER A 72 -1.69 -7.22 3.28
C SER A 72 -0.24 -6.92 3.65
N THR A 73 0.25 -7.45 4.77
CA THR A 73 1.60 -7.25 5.31
C THR A 73 2.45 -8.52 5.25
N GLY A 74 2.16 -9.42 4.31
CA GLY A 74 3.00 -10.58 4.01
C GLY A 74 2.78 -11.82 4.88
N SER A 75 1.73 -11.85 5.70
CA SER A 75 1.33 -13.02 6.50
C SER A 75 0.03 -13.61 5.96
N PRO A 76 0.03 -14.69 5.16
CA PRO A 76 -1.19 -15.25 4.60
C PRO A 76 -2.23 -15.56 5.68
N ALA A 77 -3.35 -14.84 5.66
CA ALA A 77 -4.35 -14.90 6.72
C ALA A 77 -5.76 -14.75 6.18
N PHE A 78 -6.74 -15.32 6.89
CA PHE A 78 -8.16 -15.16 6.59
C PHE A 78 -9.01 -15.32 7.85
N PHE A 79 -10.23 -14.80 7.79
CA PHE A 79 -11.19 -14.89 8.89
C PHE A 79 -12.16 -16.06 8.69
N VAL A 80 -12.46 -16.78 9.77
CA VAL A 80 -13.51 -17.79 9.82
C VAL A 80 -14.47 -17.46 10.96
N HIS A 81 -15.77 -17.41 10.65
CA HIS A 81 -16.79 -17.17 11.67
C HIS A 81 -17.02 -18.45 12.50
N PRO A 82 -16.89 -18.44 13.84
CA PRO A 82 -17.02 -19.64 14.68
C PRO A 82 -18.35 -20.39 14.53
N GLY A 83 -19.44 -19.66 14.27
CA GLY A 83 -20.74 -20.26 13.98
C GLY A 83 -20.70 -21.14 12.72
N GLU A 84 -20.13 -20.63 11.62
CA GLU A 84 -20.01 -21.39 10.36
C GLU A 84 -18.99 -22.52 10.48
N ALA A 85 -17.92 -22.32 11.26
CA ALA A 85 -16.93 -23.38 11.54
C ALA A 85 -17.59 -24.61 12.17
N SER A 86 -18.55 -24.40 13.07
CA SER A 86 -19.33 -25.48 13.70
C SER A 86 -20.21 -26.24 12.70
N HIS A 87 -20.46 -25.66 11.52
CA HIS A 87 -21.33 -26.20 10.47
C HIS A 87 -20.60 -26.60 9.18
N GLY A 88 -19.26 -26.66 9.19
CA GLY A 88 -18.47 -27.25 8.09
C GLY A 88 -17.18 -26.49 7.76
N ASP A 89 -17.15 -25.18 8.03
CA ASP A 89 -15.99 -24.33 7.68
C ASP A 89 -14.74 -24.65 8.51
N LEU A 90 -14.83 -25.49 9.54
CA LEU A 90 -13.66 -26.01 10.22
C LEU A 90 -12.72 -26.77 9.27
N GLY A 91 -13.24 -27.31 8.16
CA GLY A 91 -12.42 -27.89 7.09
C GLY A 91 -11.45 -26.91 6.42
N MET A 92 -11.63 -25.60 6.61
CA MET A 92 -10.69 -24.58 6.15
C MET A 92 -9.39 -24.55 6.98
N ILE A 93 -9.42 -25.11 8.20
CA ILE A 93 -8.27 -25.19 9.10
C ILE A 93 -7.54 -26.53 8.91
N THR A 94 -6.25 -26.44 8.58
CA THR A 94 -5.36 -27.57 8.33
C THR A 94 -4.27 -27.65 9.41
N ARG A 95 -3.55 -28.77 9.47
CA ARG A 95 -2.46 -28.97 10.46
C ARG A 95 -1.26 -28.05 10.29
N LYS A 96 -1.16 -27.33 9.17
CA LYS A 96 -0.09 -26.36 8.89
C LYS A 96 -0.46 -24.94 9.32
N ASP A 97 -1.71 -24.72 9.67
CA ASP A 97 -2.23 -23.41 10.01
C ASP A 97 -1.99 -23.08 11.49
N VAL A 98 -2.07 -21.78 11.81
CA VAL A 98 -2.09 -21.26 13.19
C VAL A 98 -3.40 -20.53 13.40
N VAL A 99 -4.03 -20.70 14.58
CA VAL A 99 -5.30 -20.04 14.90
C VAL A 99 -5.09 -18.88 15.86
N ILE A 100 -5.68 -17.72 15.54
CA ILE A 100 -5.84 -16.58 16.47
C ILE A 100 -7.32 -16.46 16.82
N ALA A 101 -7.69 -16.59 18.10
CA ALA A 101 -9.06 -16.37 18.56
C ALA A 101 -9.21 -15.09 19.37
N LEU A 102 -10.21 -14.29 19.01
CA LEU A 102 -10.61 -13.09 19.73
C LEU A 102 -11.85 -13.37 20.58
N SER A 103 -11.71 -13.23 21.89
CA SER A 103 -12.85 -13.27 22.83
C SER A 103 -12.53 -12.46 24.07
N ASN A 104 -13.16 -11.30 24.22
CA ASN A 104 -12.94 -10.45 25.40
C ASN A 104 -13.24 -11.20 26.71
N SER A 105 -14.34 -11.94 26.77
CA SER A 105 -14.71 -12.74 27.95
C SER A 105 -13.88 -14.03 28.10
N GLY A 106 -13.32 -14.53 27.00
CA GLY A 106 -12.71 -15.87 26.89
C GLY A 106 -13.68 -17.02 27.17
N LYS A 107 -14.98 -16.76 27.07
CA LYS A 107 -16.08 -17.71 27.35
C LYS A 107 -17.12 -17.77 26.22
N THR A 108 -16.79 -17.27 25.03
CA THR A 108 -17.70 -17.23 23.88
C THR A 108 -18.11 -18.66 23.48
N PRO A 109 -19.40 -19.04 23.58
CA PRO A 109 -19.85 -20.42 23.38
C PRO A 109 -19.48 -21.01 22.03
N GLU A 110 -19.57 -20.24 20.96
CA GLU A 110 -19.28 -20.69 19.59
C GLU A 110 -17.80 -21.04 19.42
N ILE A 111 -16.90 -20.28 20.07
CA ILE A 111 -15.46 -20.57 20.06
C ILE A 111 -15.15 -21.79 20.93
N LEU A 112 -15.75 -21.88 22.12
CA LEU A 112 -15.56 -23.01 23.03
C LEU A 112 -16.08 -24.33 22.43
N THR A 113 -17.14 -24.26 21.62
CA THR A 113 -17.71 -25.44 20.94
C THR A 113 -16.73 -26.07 19.96
N ILE A 114 -15.95 -25.26 19.23
CA ILE A 114 -14.98 -25.76 18.24
C ILE A 114 -13.58 -26.02 18.84
N LEU A 115 -13.31 -25.55 20.06
CA LEU A 115 -12.02 -25.67 20.73
C LEU A 115 -11.49 -27.12 20.85
N PRO A 116 -12.29 -28.14 21.19
CA PRO A 116 -11.82 -29.53 21.23
C PRO A 116 -11.32 -30.02 19.87
N LEU A 117 -11.93 -29.56 18.78
CA LEU A 117 -11.55 -29.94 17.43
C LEU A 117 -10.25 -29.26 17.00
N ILE A 118 -10.08 -27.97 17.32
CA ILE A 118 -8.82 -27.23 17.12
C ILE A 118 -7.68 -27.94 17.86
N LYS A 119 -7.89 -28.34 19.12
CA LYS A 119 -6.91 -29.13 19.88
C LYS A 119 -6.59 -30.47 19.22
N ARG A 120 -7.59 -31.16 18.66
CA ARG A 120 -7.37 -32.44 17.96
C ARG A 120 -6.58 -32.28 16.66
N LEU A 121 -6.70 -31.13 15.99
CA LEU A 121 -5.87 -30.79 14.82
C LEU A 121 -4.40 -30.56 15.20
N ASN A 122 -4.13 -30.31 16.49
CA ASN A 122 -2.80 -30.02 17.03
C ASN A 122 -2.14 -28.81 16.33
N VAL A 123 -2.95 -27.79 16.05
CA VAL A 123 -2.49 -26.50 15.52
C VAL A 123 -2.16 -25.56 16.67
N PRO A 124 -1.12 -24.72 16.56
CA PRO A 124 -0.88 -23.67 17.54
C PRO A 124 -2.08 -22.73 17.64
N PHE A 125 -2.43 -22.38 18.88
CA PHE A 125 -3.65 -21.63 19.19
C PHE A 125 -3.31 -20.42 20.07
N ILE A 126 -3.42 -19.22 19.50
CA ILE A 126 -3.18 -17.94 20.18
C ILE A 126 -4.53 -17.32 20.57
N ALA A 127 -4.67 -16.89 21.82
CA ALA A 127 -5.88 -16.23 22.29
C ALA A 127 -5.62 -14.76 22.60
N LEU A 128 -6.49 -13.88 22.10
CA LEU A 128 -6.58 -12.46 22.46
C LEU A 128 -7.79 -12.32 23.37
N THR A 129 -7.56 -12.20 24.68
CA THR A 129 -8.64 -12.17 25.68
C THR A 129 -8.48 -11.03 26.67
N GLY A 130 -9.60 -10.50 27.14
CA GLY A 130 -9.62 -9.53 28.24
C GLY A 130 -9.67 -10.18 29.63
N ASN A 131 -9.60 -11.52 29.68
CA ASN A 131 -9.55 -12.28 30.92
C ASN A 131 -8.50 -13.40 30.81
N PRO A 132 -7.26 -13.16 31.30
CA PRO A 132 -6.17 -14.12 31.26
C PRO A 132 -6.45 -15.43 32.01
N ARG A 133 -7.49 -15.49 32.85
CA ARG A 133 -7.90 -16.69 33.59
C ARG A 133 -9.08 -17.42 32.97
N SER A 134 -9.55 -16.98 31.81
CA SER A 134 -10.67 -17.57 31.08
C SER A 134 -10.37 -19.00 30.59
N GLU A 135 -11.42 -19.72 30.22
CA GLU A 135 -11.29 -21.07 29.64
C GLU A 135 -10.49 -21.04 28.34
N LEU A 136 -10.76 -20.05 27.49
CA LEU A 136 -10.03 -19.87 26.23
C LEU A 136 -8.55 -19.58 26.47
N SER A 137 -8.22 -18.65 27.37
CA SER A 137 -6.83 -18.29 27.71
C SER A 137 -6.03 -19.51 28.19
N ARG A 138 -6.60 -20.29 29.10
CA ARG A 138 -5.94 -21.50 29.64
C ARG A 138 -5.75 -22.60 28.61
N ALA A 139 -6.58 -22.62 27.57
CA ALA A 139 -6.50 -23.60 26.50
C ALA A 139 -5.53 -23.19 25.38
N ALA A 140 -5.11 -21.92 25.35
CA ALA A 140 -4.21 -21.37 24.36
C ALA A 140 -2.78 -21.88 24.54
N THR A 141 -2.08 -22.03 23.41
CA THR A 141 -0.62 -22.16 23.39
C THR A 141 0.01 -20.91 23.99
N VAL A 142 -0.51 -19.73 23.62
CA VAL A 142 -0.14 -18.42 24.15
C VAL A 142 -1.39 -17.55 24.28
N ASN A 143 -1.55 -16.85 25.41
CA ASN A 143 -2.58 -15.83 25.57
C ASN A 143 -1.94 -14.45 25.61
N ILE A 144 -2.43 -13.56 24.75
CA ILE A 144 -2.14 -12.12 24.82
C ILE A 144 -3.28 -11.45 25.58
N ASP A 145 -2.93 -10.77 26.68
CA ASP A 145 -3.87 -10.01 27.48
C ASP A 145 -4.22 -8.68 26.79
N ILE A 146 -5.49 -8.50 26.49
CA ILE A 146 -6.09 -7.26 25.96
C ILE A 146 -7.17 -6.72 26.90
N SER A 147 -7.06 -7.00 28.21
CA SER A 147 -8.01 -6.52 29.22
C SER A 147 -8.11 -5.00 29.20
N VAL A 148 -9.33 -4.50 29.29
CA VAL A 148 -9.61 -3.06 29.44
C VAL A 148 -10.27 -2.83 30.79
N GLU A 149 -9.87 -1.76 31.48
CA GLU A 149 -10.45 -1.41 32.78
C GLU A 149 -11.91 -0.95 32.63
N GLN A 150 -12.20 -0.19 31.57
CA GLN A 150 -13.50 0.40 31.34
C GLN A 150 -13.83 0.47 29.84
N GLU A 151 -15.10 0.23 29.52
CA GLU A 151 -15.66 0.55 28.20
C GLU A 151 -16.06 2.02 28.14
N ALA A 152 -15.78 2.69 27.01
CA ALA A 152 -16.24 4.05 26.76
C ALA A 152 -17.77 4.20 26.72
N CYS A 153 -18.49 3.09 26.50
CA CYS A 153 -19.94 3.05 26.65
C CYS A 153 -20.36 3.34 28.11
N PRO A 154 -21.19 4.37 28.40
CA PRO A 154 -21.59 4.71 29.77
C PRO A 154 -22.32 3.58 30.51
N LEU A 155 -22.96 2.67 29.77
CA LEU A 155 -23.66 1.50 30.33
C LEU A 155 -22.74 0.28 30.47
N GLY A 156 -21.52 0.32 29.92
CA GLY A 156 -20.59 -0.81 29.87
C GLY A 156 -21.06 -1.98 29.01
N LEU A 157 -22.12 -1.81 28.21
CA LEU A 157 -22.77 -2.90 27.48
C LEU A 157 -22.19 -3.09 26.06
N ALA A 158 -21.86 -1.98 25.40
CA ALA A 158 -21.34 -2.02 24.04
C ALA A 158 -19.81 -2.13 24.08
N PRO A 159 -19.21 -3.12 23.40
CA PRO A 159 -17.77 -3.16 23.18
C PRO A 159 -17.34 -1.92 22.39
N THR A 160 -16.41 -1.18 22.98
CA THR A 160 -15.82 0.06 22.46
C THR A 160 -14.31 -0.02 22.64
N SER A 161 -13.86 0.21 23.87
CA SER A 161 -12.47 0.10 24.28
C SER A 161 -11.90 -1.31 24.08
N SER A 162 -12.66 -2.37 24.38
CA SER A 162 -12.16 -3.75 24.16
C SER A 162 -11.96 -4.08 22.69
N THR A 163 -12.78 -3.55 21.79
CA THR A 163 -12.60 -3.74 20.34
C THR A 163 -11.42 -2.95 19.81
N THR A 164 -11.20 -1.73 20.30
CA THR A 164 -10.03 -0.92 19.98
C THR A 164 -8.74 -1.56 20.48
N ALA A 165 -8.77 -2.13 21.69
CA ALA A 165 -7.62 -2.84 22.24
C ALA A 165 -7.23 -4.05 21.38
N ALA A 166 -8.21 -4.87 20.99
CA ALA A 166 -7.99 -6.00 20.09
C ALA A 166 -7.45 -5.57 18.73
N LEU A 167 -7.97 -4.47 18.17
CA LEU A 167 -7.53 -3.92 16.90
C LEU A 167 -6.07 -3.49 16.96
N VAL A 168 -5.70 -2.68 17.96
CA VAL A 168 -4.33 -2.17 18.12
C VAL A 168 -3.35 -3.30 18.38
N MET A 169 -3.73 -4.30 19.20
CA MET A 169 -2.88 -5.48 19.42
C MET A 169 -2.69 -6.30 18.15
N GLY A 170 -3.75 -6.46 17.34
CA GLY A 170 -3.65 -7.12 16.05
C GLY A 170 -2.75 -6.38 15.05
N ASP A 171 -2.80 -5.04 15.04
CA ASP A 171 -1.90 -4.22 14.23
C ASP A 171 -0.46 -4.34 14.72
N ALA A 172 -0.23 -4.36 16.04
CA ALA A 172 1.10 -4.59 16.60
C ALA A 172 1.69 -5.93 16.17
N LEU A 173 0.90 -7.02 16.21
CA LEU A 173 1.31 -8.34 15.69
C LEU A 173 1.67 -8.26 14.20
N ALA A 174 0.81 -7.65 13.38
CA ALA A 174 1.01 -7.60 11.94
C ALA A 174 2.25 -6.79 11.54
N ILE A 175 2.51 -5.65 12.20
CA ILE A 175 3.68 -4.81 11.92
C ILE A 175 4.96 -5.44 12.46
N ALA A 176 4.94 -6.05 13.65
CA ALA A 176 6.09 -6.79 14.16
C ALA A 176 6.50 -7.94 13.22
N LEU A 177 5.52 -8.65 12.67
CA LEU A 177 5.74 -9.72 11.68
C LEU A 177 6.22 -9.19 10.33
N LEU A 178 5.72 -8.03 9.88
CA LEU A 178 6.17 -7.37 8.65
C LEU A 178 7.67 -7.05 8.74
N GLU A 179 8.07 -6.35 9.81
CA GLU A 179 9.46 -5.94 10.04
C GLU A 179 10.38 -7.16 10.22
N ALA A 180 9.97 -8.16 10.99
CA ALA A 180 10.78 -9.36 11.24
C ALA A 180 11.03 -10.19 9.96
N ARG A 181 10.14 -10.11 8.96
CA ARG A 181 10.32 -10.76 7.66
C ARG A 181 11.11 -9.93 6.65
N GLY A 182 11.42 -8.66 6.95
CA GLY A 182 12.03 -7.74 6.00
C GLY A 182 11.13 -7.44 4.80
N PHE A 183 9.81 -7.46 4.99
CA PHE A 183 8.83 -7.24 3.94
C PHE A 183 8.97 -5.84 3.35
N THR A 184 9.14 -5.73 2.03
CA THR A 184 9.50 -4.47 1.39
C THR A 184 8.30 -3.69 0.87
N ALA A 185 8.54 -2.44 0.45
CA ALA A 185 7.53 -1.66 -0.27
C ALA A 185 7.11 -2.35 -1.60
N GLU A 186 8.05 -3.02 -2.29
CA GLU A 186 7.70 -3.78 -3.50
C GLU A 186 6.78 -4.96 -3.18
N ASP A 187 7.03 -5.71 -2.09
CA ASP A 187 6.16 -6.81 -1.66
C ASP A 187 4.74 -6.30 -1.32
N PHE A 188 4.66 -5.14 -0.67
CA PHE A 188 3.38 -4.47 -0.40
C PHE A 188 2.64 -4.14 -1.70
N ALA A 189 3.37 -3.60 -2.68
CA ALA A 189 2.82 -3.21 -3.96
C ALA A 189 2.30 -4.42 -4.76
N LEU A 190 3.01 -5.54 -4.74
CA LEU A 190 2.60 -6.80 -5.36
C LEU A 190 1.30 -7.35 -4.75
N SER A 191 1.09 -7.10 -3.45
CA SER A 191 -0.15 -7.46 -2.75
C SER A 191 -1.31 -6.48 -3.03
N HIS A 192 -1.03 -5.31 -3.62
CA HIS A 192 -2.02 -4.25 -3.90
C HIS A 192 -1.86 -3.63 -5.31
N PRO A 193 -1.83 -4.42 -6.40
CA PRO A 193 -1.49 -3.92 -7.73
C PRO A 193 -2.51 -2.90 -8.28
N GLY A 194 -3.75 -2.95 -7.81
CA GLY A 194 -4.82 -2.03 -8.23
C GLY A 194 -4.85 -0.69 -7.50
N GLY A 195 -4.14 -0.55 -6.38
CA GLY A 195 -4.12 0.68 -5.58
C GLY A 195 -3.14 1.72 -6.12
N SER A 196 -3.34 3.00 -5.75
CA SER A 196 -2.41 4.08 -6.11
C SER A 196 -0.98 3.80 -5.65
N LEU A 197 -0.82 3.24 -4.44
CA LEU A 197 0.48 2.85 -3.92
C LEU A 197 1.14 1.72 -4.72
N GLY A 198 0.37 0.70 -5.12
CA GLY A 198 0.88 -0.40 -5.93
C GLY A 198 1.32 0.06 -7.32
N ARG A 199 0.53 0.91 -7.97
CA ARG A 199 0.90 1.53 -9.25
C ARG A 199 2.16 2.38 -9.12
N ARG A 200 2.26 3.24 -8.10
CA ARG A 200 3.45 4.08 -7.90
C ARG A 200 4.73 3.26 -7.72
N LEU A 201 4.65 2.11 -7.06
CA LEU A 201 5.81 1.29 -6.72
C LEU A 201 6.18 0.25 -7.79
N LEU A 202 5.27 -0.11 -8.70
CA LEU A 202 5.50 -1.17 -9.70
C LEU A 202 5.51 -0.68 -11.15
N LEU A 203 4.86 0.45 -11.46
CA LEU A 203 4.72 0.91 -12.82
C LEU A 203 6.09 1.35 -13.37
N LYS A 204 6.50 0.75 -14.48
CA LYS A 204 7.75 1.12 -15.16
C LYS A 204 7.46 2.07 -16.31
N VAL A 205 8.48 2.83 -16.71
CA VAL A 205 8.35 3.71 -17.89
C VAL A 205 8.02 2.94 -19.15
N ASP A 206 8.46 1.69 -19.26
CA ASP A 206 8.20 0.78 -20.38
C ASP A 206 6.70 0.54 -20.60
N ASP A 207 5.92 0.55 -19.53
CA ASP A 207 4.48 0.28 -19.56
C ASP A 207 3.67 1.49 -20.07
N VAL A 208 4.26 2.68 -20.04
CA VAL A 208 3.56 3.97 -20.26
C VAL A 208 4.13 4.73 -21.46
N MET A 209 5.40 4.52 -21.80
CA MET A 209 6.10 5.29 -22.81
C MET A 209 5.47 5.17 -24.20
N ARG A 210 5.66 6.21 -25.00
CA ARG A 210 5.37 6.20 -26.43
C ARG A 210 6.53 5.53 -27.13
N THR A 211 6.21 4.70 -28.12
CA THR A 211 7.16 3.86 -28.88
C THR A 211 6.89 3.95 -30.37
N GLY A 212 7.90 3.59 -31.18
CA GLY A 212 7.81 3.57 -32.64
C GLY A 212 7.46 4.95 -33.23
N GLU A 213 6.50 5.00 -34.15
CA GLU A 213 6.08 6.23 -34.81
C GLU A 213 5.49 7.29 -33.86
N ARG A 214 5.21 6.96 -32.60
CA ARG A 214 4.73 7.94 -31.61
C ARG A 214 5.87 8.73 -30.94
N VAL A 215 7.13 8.36 -31.19
CA VAL A 215 8.30 9.04 -30.64
C VAL A 215 8.70 10.18 -31.59
N PRO A 216 8.68 11.45 -31.13
CA PRO A 216 9.04 12.59 -31.97
C PRO A 216 10.52 12.57 -32.27
N THR A 217 10.85 12.42 -33.56
CA THR A 217 12.24 12.28 -34.01
C THR A 217 12.44 12.95 -35.36
N VAL A 218 13.51 13.73 -35.48
CA VAL A 218 14.00 14.28 -36.75
C VAL A 218 15.50 14.00 -36.93
N LYS A 219 15.98 14.08 -38.17
CA LYS A 219 17.41 13.98 -38.48
C LYS A 219 18.13 15.30 -38.16
N ASN A 220 19.43 15.24 -37.86
CA ASN A 220 20.26 16.43 -37.60
C ASN A 220 20.32 17.43 -38.77
N THR A 221 20.03 16.99 -39.98
CA THR A 221 19.96 17.83 -41.19
C THR A 221 18.61 18.52 -41.38
N ALA A 222 17.60 18.21 -40.57
CA ALA A 222 16.27 18.79 -40.66
C ALA A 222 16.25 20.29 -40.33
N SER A 223 15.28 21.00 -40.90
CA SER A 223 15.05 22.42 -40.56
C SER A 223 14.29 22.58 -39.24
N ILE A 224 14.30 23.79 -38.67
CA ILE A 224 13.44 24.11 -37.51
C ILE A 224 11.96 23.87 -37.84
N ARG A 225 11.52 24.22 -39.06
CA ARG A 225 10.15 23.97 -39.51
C ARG A 225 9.77 22.49 -39.43
N ASP A 226 10.65 21.59 -39.88
CA ASP A 226 10.38 20.15 -39.85
C ASP A 226 10.24 19.64 -38.40
N ALA A 227 11.12 20.13 -37.51
CA ALA A 227 11.05 19.84 -36.08
C ALA A 227 9.71 20.30 -35.46
N LEU A 228 9.23 21.49 -35.81
CA LEU A 228 7.95 22.03 -35.32
C LEU A 228 6.74 21.22 -35.78
N ILE A 229 6.76 20.76 -37.03
CA ILE A 229 5.72 19.87 -37.56
C ILE A 229 5.72 18.56 -36.78
N GLU A 230 6.89 17.95 -36.56
CA GLU A 230 7.03 16.72 -35.80
C GLU A 230 6.53 16.87 -34.35
N MET A 231 6.93 17.94 -33.66
CA MET A 231 6.47 18.26 -32.30
C MET A 231 4.95 18.37 -32.23
N THR A 232 4.34 19.05 -33.21
CA THR A 232 2.88 19.23 -33.29
C THR A 232 2.18 17.90 -33.53
N LEU A 233 2.70 17.06 -34.43
CA LEU A 233 2.11 15.77 -34.76
C LEU A 233 2.15 14.78 -33.59
N LYS A 234 3.24 14.77 -32.82
CA LYS A 234 3.39 13.82 -31.71
C LYS A 234 2.87 14.35 -30.37
N GLY A 235 2.72 15.67 -30.23
CA GLY A 235 2.06 16.29 -29.07
C GLY A 235 2.80 16.08 -27.75
N LEU A 236 4.13 16.10 -27.76
CA LEU A 236 4.99 15.98 -26.56
C LEU A 236 5.69 17.30 -26.15
N GLY A 237 5.47 18.38 -26.91
CA GLY A 237 6.18 19.66 -26.70
C GLY A 237 7.70 19.58 -26.91
N MET A 238 8.17 18.48 -27.53
CA MET A 238 9.57 18.26 -27.88
C MET A 238 9.73 17.27 -29.04
N THR A 239 10.89 17.33 -29.68
CA THR A 239 11.37 16.32 -30.65
C THR A 239 12.84 16.02 -30.42
N SER A 240 13.22 14.77 -30.65
CA SER A 240 14.61 14.32 -30.56
C SER A 240 15.32 14.48 -31.91
N ILE A 241 16.61 14.77 -31.86
CA ILE A 241 17.47 14.89 -33.03
C ILE A 241 18.39 13.68 -33.04
N THR A 242 18.42 12.99 -34.18
CA THR A 242 19.23 11.77 -34.37
C THR A 242 20.21 11.86 -35.53
N ASP A 243 21.24 11.02 -35.47
CA ASP A 243 22.10 10.72 -36.62
C ASP A 243 21.47 9.67 -37.55
N ASP A 244 22.27 9.16 -38.49
CA ASP A 244 21.85 8.14 -39.44
C ASP A 244 21.62 6.77 -38.81
N GLU A 245 22.22 6.50 -37.65
CA GLU A 245 22.10 5.25 -36.88
C GLU A 245 21.05 5.31 -35.76
N HIS A 246 20.20 6.36 -35.75
CA HIS A 246 19.19 6.63 -34.70
C HIS A 246 19.77 6.88 -33.31
N LYS A 247 21.04 7.29 -33.21
CA LYS A 247 21.63 7.74 -31.96
C LYS A 247 21.14 9.13 -31.60
N LEU A 248 20.83 9.33 -30.32
CA LEU A 248 20.39 10.62 -29.82
C LEU A 248 21.55 11.62 -29.81
N LEU A 249 21.37 12.73 -30.54
CA LEU A 249 22.31 13.85 -30.59
C LEU A 249 21.87 15.04 -29.72
N GLY A 250 20.55 15.18 -29.48
CA GLY A 250 19.99 16.25 -28.68
C GLY A 250 18.46 16.29 -28.76
N ILE A 251 17.86 17.28 -28.12
CA ILE A 251 16.41 17.55 -28.20
C ILE A 251 16.15 19.01 -28.60
N TYR A 252 14.94 19.25 -29.11
CA TYR A 252 14.39 20.57 -29.30
C TYR A 252 12.99 20.62 -28.69
N THR A 253 12.73 21.64 -27.87
CA THR A 253 11.51 21.78 -27.05
C THR A 253 10.79 23.09 -27.30
N ASP A 254 9.56 23.25 -26.81
CA ASP A 254 8.85 24.54 -26.82
C ASP A 254 9.65 25.66 -26.14
N GLY A 255 10.44 25.30 -25.13
CA GLY A 255 11.34 26.22 -24.43
C GLY A 255 12.56 26.63 -25.28
N ASP A 256 13.04 25.75 -26.16
CA ASP A 256 14.05 26.10 -27.16
C ASP A 256 13.44 26.99 -28.24
N LEU A 257 12.25 26.66 -28.75
CA LEU A 257 11.53 27.47 -29.74
C LEU A 257 11.40 28.92 -29.29
N ARG A 258 10.92 29.15 -28.07
CA ARG A 258 10.82 30.50 -27.51
C ARG A 258 12.16 31.24 -27.57
N ARG A 259 13.27 30.58 -27.21
CA ARG A 259 14.62 31.17 -27.23
C ARG A 259 15.17 31.37 -28.64
N THR A 260 14.77 30.54 -29.60
CA THR A 260 15.16 30.65 -31.01
C THR A 260 14.48 31.84 -31.68
N LEU A 261 13.20 32.09 -31.36
CA LEU A 261 12.44 33.22 -31.92
C LEU A 261 13.05 34.59 -31.53
N ASP A 262 13.72 34.68 -30.38
CA ASP A 262 14.40 35.90 -29.94
C ASP A 262 15.69 36.21 -30.73
N LYS A 263 16.14 35.32 -31.62
CA LYS A 263 17.46 35.40 -32.30
C LYS A 263 17.40 35.82 -33.78
N ASP A 264 16.24 36.23 -34.31
CA ASP A 264 16.06 36.60 -35.74
C ASP A 264 16.59 35.52 -36.74
N LEU A 265 16.42 34.25 -36.38
CA LEU A 265 16.86 33.11 -37.21
C LEU A 265 15.82 32.77 -38.29
N ASP A 266 16.29 32.37 -39.48
CA ASP A 266 15.42 31.85 -40.54
C ASP A 266 14.98 30.42 -40.22
N LEU A 267 13.73 30.27 -39.79
CA LEU A 267 13.12 29.00 -39.39
C LEU A 267 13.05 27.96 -40.53
N HIS A 268 13.09 28.40 -41.79
CA HIS A 268 12.98 27.52 -42.95
C HIS A 268 14.31 26.85 -43.30
N ASN A 269 15.43 27.55 -43.11
CA ASN A 269 16.74 27.11 -43.57
C ASN A 269 17.73 26.77 -42.44
N THR A 270 17.52 27.31 -41.24
CA THR A 270 18.39 27.01 -40.10
C THR A 270 18.23 25.55 -39.70
N ARG A 271 19.36 24.84 -39.57
CA ARG A 271 19.38 23.43 -39.20
C ARG A 271 19.07 23.26 -37.73
N ILE A 272 18.31 22.23 -37.39
CA ILE A 272 17.95 21.91 -36.01
C ILE A 272 19.20 21.64 -35.15
N SER A 273 20.26 21.10 -35.73
CA SER A 273 21.54 20.85 -35.06
C SER A 273 22.21 22.10 -34.49
N GLU A 274 21.91 23.28 -35.03
CA GLU A 274 22.50 24.55 -34.58
C GLU A 274 21.78 25.15 -33.36
N VAL A 275 20.55 24.70 -33.10
CA VAL A 275 19.67 25.25 -32.06
C VAL A 275 19.18 24.21 -31.05
N MET A 276 19.54 22.93 -31.24
CA MET A 276 19.20 21.86 -30.31
C MET A 276 19.94 21.96 -28.97
N THR A 277 19.33 21.40 -27.94
CA THR A 277 20.02 21.13 -26.66
C THR A 277 20.68 19.75 -26.73
N ALA A 278 22.00 19.71 -26.92
CA ALA A 278 22.76 18.47 -27.05
C ALA A 278 22.79 17.63 -25.75
N SER A 279 23.08 18.27 -24.60
CA SER A 279 23.15 17.60 -23.29
C SER A 279 21.78 17.52 -22.62
N CYS A 280 20.86 16.79 -23.24
CA CYS A 280 19.52 16.57 -22.70
C CYS A 280 19.52 15.50 -21.60
N LYS A 281 18.48 15.50 -20.75
CA LYS A 281 18.26 14.45 -19.76
C LYS A 281 17.52 13.29 -20.41
N THR A 282 18.05 12.10 -20.20
CA THR A 282 17.50 10.84 -20.69
C THR A 282 17.37 9.86 -19.54
N ILE A 283 16.60 8.81 -19.78
CA ILE A 283 16.42 7.67 -18.88
C ILE A 283 16.56 6.38 -19.68
N GLN A 284 16.77 5.26 -18.99
CA GLN A 284 16.82 3.92 -19.58
C GLN A 284 15.49 3.18 -19.40
N THR A 285 15.31 2.07 -20.10
CA THR A 285 14.23 1.10 -19.80
C THR A 285 14.32 0.57 -18.37
N GLY A 286 13.19 0.13 -17.84
CA GLY A 286 13.11 -0.58 -16.58
C GLY A 286 13.03 0.31 -15.35
N ILE A 287 13.25 1.62 -15.49
CA ILE A 287 13.14 2.57 -14.38
C ILE A 287 11.68 2.75 -13.96
N LEU A 288 11.46 3.08 -12.69
CA LEU A 288 10.12 3.31 -12.20
C LEU A 288 9.54 4.61 -12.77
N ALA A 289 8.25 4.58 -13.10
CA ALA A 289 7.51 5.74 -13.55
C ALA A 289 7.55 6.89 -12.51
N ALA A 290 7.58 6.55 -11.21
CA ALA A 290 7.75 7.51 -10.12
C ALA A 290 9.14 8.19 -10.14
N GLU A 291 10.21 7.44 -10.41
CA GLU A 291 11.56 7.99 -10.54
C GLU A 291 11.67 8.91 -11.76
N ALA A 292 11.06 8.52 -12.89
CA ALA A 292 11.00 9.37 -14.07
C ALA A 292 10.29 10.71 -13.78
N LEU A 293 9.17 10.68 -13.05
CA LEU A 293 8.46 11.89 -12.63
C LEU A 293 9.33 12.75 -11.69
N GLN A 294 10.07 12.14 -10.76
CA GLN A 294 10.98 12.86 -9.87
C GLN A 294 12.12 13.54 -10.63
N ILE A 295 12.67 12.90 -11.68
CA ILE A 295 13.64 13.51 -12.58
C ILE A 295 13.02 14.72 -13.28
N MET A 296 11.80 14.58 -13.81
CA MET A 296 11.06 15.67 -14.47
C MET A 296 10.89 16.88 -13.55
N GLU A 297 10.44 16.67 -12.31
CA GLU A 297 10.28 17.74 -11.31
C GLU A 297 11.61 18.40 -10.94
N SER A 298 12.64 17.59 -10.68
CA SER A 298 13.96 18.07 -10.25
C SER A 298 14.62 18.96 -11.30
N PHE A 299 14.49 18.60 -12.58
CA PHE A 299 15.06 19.36 -13.70
C PHE A 299 14.06 20.35 -14.32
N LYS A 300 12.82 20.44 -13.80
CA LYS A 300 11.73 21.29 -14.31
C LYS A 300 11.46 21.07 -15.81
N ILE A 301 11.43 19.81 -16.23
CA ILE A 301 11.11 19.38 -17.58
C ILE A 301 9.80 18.58 -17.56
N THR A 302 9.07 18.56 -18.67
CA THR A 302 7.78 17.86 -18.77
C THR A 302 7.85 16.56 -19.56
N SER A 303 9.00 16.28 -20.18
CA SER A 303 9.18 15.17 -21.11
C SER A 303 10.59 14.59 -20.98
N LEU A 304 10.71 13.27 -21.17
CA LEU A 304 11.99 12.55 -21.13
C LEU A 304 12.10 11.62 -22.33
N MET A 305 13.30 11.54 -22.91
CA MET A 305 13.63 10.51 -23.90
C MET A 305 14.13 9.26 -23.18
N ILE A 306 13.65 8.10 -23.63
CA ILE A 306 14.14 6.79 -23.22
C ILE A 306 15.12 6.28 -24.28
N ILE A 307 16.33 5.92 -23.84
CA ILE A 307 17.40 5.38 -24.68
C ILE A 307 17.82 3.98 -24.22
N ASP A 308 18.37 3.19 -25.14
CA ASP A 308 19.05 1.93 -24.82
C ASP A 308 20.51 2.16 -24.38
N ASP A 309 21.22 1.08 -24.06
CA ASP A 309 22.64 1.10 -23.67
C ASP A 309 23.57 1.63 -24.76
N ASN A 310 23.13 1.65 -26.01
CA ASN A 310 23.90 2.17 -27.13
C ASN A 310 23.52 3.62 -27.47
N ASN A 311 22.75 4.33 -26.64
CA ASN A 311 22.25 5.68 -26.90
C ASN A 311 21.30 5.77 -28.13
N THR A 312 20.65 4.66 -28.49
CA THR A 312 19.58 4.63 -29.49
C THR A 312 18.25 4.95 -28.82
N ILE A 313 17.43 5.76 -29.48
CA ILE A 313 16.11 6.13 -28.99
C ILE A 313 15.14 4.96 -29.09
N ILE A 314 14.49 4.64 -27.98
CA ILE A 314 13.50 3.55 -27.91
C ILE A 314 12.11 4.03 -27.48
N GLY A 315 12.03 5.19 -26.82
CA GLY A 315 10.76 5.76 -26.41
C GLY A 315 10.83 7.22 -25.97
N ALA A 316 9.67 7.80 -25.73
CA ALA A 316 9.51 9.10 -25.09
C ALA A 316 8.32 9.07 -24.12
N VAL A 317 8.41 9.81 -23.02
CA VAL A 317 7.33 9.90 -22.04
C VAL A 317 7.07 11.35 -21.64
N HIS A 318 5.80 11.73 -21.57
CA HIS A 318 5.34 13.01 -21.02
C HIS A 318 4.90 12.85 -19.57
N MET A 319 5.01 13.90 -18.78
CA MET A 319 4.45 13.97 -17.42
C MET A 319 2.98 13.55 -17.40
N HIS A 320 2.17 14.04 -18.34
CA HIS A 320 0.76 13.64 -18.46
C HIS A 320 0.56 12.14 -18.68
N ASP A 321 1.43 11.47 -19.42
CA ASP A 321 1.33 10.02 -19.62
C ASP A 321 1.50 9.31 -18.25
N LEU A 322 2.46 9.76 -17.43
CA LEU A 322 2.70 9.25 -16.07
C LEU A 322 1.52 9.55 -15.12
N LEU A 323 0.97 10.77 -15.16
CA LEU A 323 -0.14 11.17 -14.30
C LEU A 323 -1.42 10.39 -14.64
N SER A 324 -1.72 10.22 -15.92
CA SER A 324 -2.87 9.41 -16.36
C SER A 324 -2.74 7.94 -16.00
N ALA A 325 -1.50 7.43 -15.87
CA ALA A 325 -1.25 6.06 -15.42
C ALA A 325 -1.36 5.88 -13.90
N GLY A 326 -1.58 6.95 -13.13
CA GLY A 326 -1.81 6.90 -11.68
C GLY A 326 -0.53 6.79 -10.85
N VAL A 327 0.53 7.47 -11.27
CA VAL A 327 1.81 7.57 -10.53
C VAL A 327 1.70 8.47 -9.28
N MET A 328 0.67 9.33 -9.19
CA MET A 328 0.34 10.15 -8.02
C MET A 328 -0.79 9.55 -7.18
#